data_AF-A0A2E9NQF0-F1
#
_entry.id   AF-A0A2E9NQF0-F1
#
_cell.length_a   1.000
_cell.length_b   1.000
_cell.length_c   1.000
_cell.angle_alpha   90.00
_cell.angle_beta   90.00
_cell.angle_gamma   90.00
#
_symmetry.space_group_name_H-M   'P 1'
#
loop_
_entity.id
_entity.type
_entity.pdbx_description
1 polymer ?
#
loop_
_entity_poly.entity_id
_entity_poly.type
_entity_poly.pdbx_seq_one_letter_code
_entity_poly.pdbx_strand_id
1 'polypeptide(L)'
;MVKETADRAGSWEGKSDPTSLIINGPPRGAGHRGLPETRVYHSEDPMMFGIDQDDEYLHTVLPVAAPGVVTFEGQQYIFALNAHQLDGIRCARLNWV
;
A
#
# COMPACT_ATOMS: atom_id res chain seq x y z
N MET A 1 8.37 -18.47 2.79
CA MET A 1 7.33 -18.60 3.84
C MET A 1 7.37 -17.31 4.64
N VAL A 2 6.51 -16.34 4.31
CA VAL A 2 6.42 -15.11 5.11
C VAL A 2 5.59 -15.47 6.33
N LYS A 3 6.23 -15.42 7.49
CA LYS A 3 5.60 -15.64 8.78
C LYS A 3 4.93 -14.32 9.15
N GLU A 4 3.60 -14.34 9.21
CA GLU A 4 2.85 -13.36 9.96
C GLU A 4 3.32 -13.48 11.42
N THR A 5 3.93 -12.42 11.93
CA THR A 5 4.23 -12.27 13.35
C THR A 5 3.67 -10.93 13.77
N ALA A 6 2.36 -10.93 14.02
CA ALA A 6 1.87 -10.20 15.18
C ALA A 6 2.51 -10.86 16.42
N ASP A 7 2.81 -10.05 17.44
CA ASP A 7 3.32 -10.46 18.75
C ASP A 7 4.85 -10.65 18.86
N ARG A 8 5.57 -9.53 18.88
CA ARG A 8 6.54 -9.26 19.93
C ARG A 8 6.92 -7.78 19.92
N ALA A 9 6.76 -7.14 21.07
CA ALA A 9 7.24 -5.81 21.36
C ALA A 9 8.77 -5.73 21.11
N GLY A 10 9.13 -5.33 19.90
CA GLY A 10 10.44 -4.84 19.52
C GLY A 10 10.19 -3.53 18.82
N SER A 11 10.78 -2.45 19.33
CA SER A 11 10.73 -1.12 18.74
C SER A 11 11.15 -1.19 17.27
N TRP A 12 10.19 -1.13 16.36
CA TRP A 12 10.47 -0.86 14.96
C TRP A 12 10.72 0.64 14.84
N GLU A 13 11.99 1.08 14.90
CA GLU A 13 12.38 2.39 14.34
C GLU A 13 12.40 2.29 12.81
N GLY A 14 11.28 1.86 12.23
CA GLY A 14 10.92 2.29 10.90
C GLY A 14 10.10 3.55 11.11
N LYS A 15 10.57 4.70 10.64
CA LYS A 15 9.69 5.85 10.40
C LYS A 15 8.65 5.39 9.37
N SER A 16 7.60 4.71 9.81
CA SER A 16 6.33 4.74 9.13
C SER A 16 5.93 6.20 9.17
N ASP A 17 6.00 6.88 8.02
CA ASP A 17 5.41 8.19 7.91
C ASP A 17 3.94 8.00 8.29
N PRO A 18 3.45 8.56 9.43
CA PRO A 18 2.12 8.27 9.94
C PRO A 18 1.03 8.90 9.06
N THR A 19 1.41 9.43 7.90
CA THR A 19 0.64 10.29 7.04
C THR A 19 0.02 9.56 5.86
N SER A 20 0.33 8.28 5.62
CA SER A 20 -0.19 7.55 4.46
C SER A 20 -0.89 6.23 4.80
N LEU A 21 -2.10 6.03 4.27
CA LEU A 21 -2.89 4.79 4.40
C LEU A 21 -3.06 4.10 3.05
N ILE A 22 -2.75 2.80 3.02
CA ILE A 22 -2.90 1.94 1.85
C ILE A 22 -4.16 1.11 2.00
N ILE A 23 -5.14 1.30 1.10
CA ILE A 23 -6.37 0.51 1.05
C ILE A 23 -6.35 -0.34 -0.22
N ASN A 24 -6.35 -1.66 -0.03
CA ASN A 24 -6.47 -2.63 -1.11
C ASN A 24 -7.95 -2.99 -1.29
N GLY A 25 -8.48 -2.87 -2.50
CA GLY A 25 -9.88 -3.16 -2.76
C GLY A 25 -10.16 -3.56 -4.21
N PRO A 26 -11.33 -4.15 -4.49
CA PRO A 26 -11.80 -4.25 -5.86
C PRO A 26 -11.98 -2.83 -6.44
N PRO A 27 -11.78 -2.64 -7.75
CA PRO A 27 -12.02 -1.35 -8.37
C PRO A 27 -13.49 -0.95 -8.21
N ARG A 28 -13.75 0.30 -7.83
CA ARG A 28 -15.11 0.84 -7.68
C ARG A 28 -15.68 1.23 -9.04
N GLY A 29 -16.77 0.58 -9.46
CA GLY A 29 -17.49 0.85 -10.72
C GLY A 29 -18.51 -0.25 -11.02
N ALA A 30 -19.70 0.11 -11.52
CA ALA A 30 -20.80 -0.82 -11.75
C ALA A 30 -20.44 -1.88 -12.81
N GLY A 31 -20.24 -3.11 -12.36
CA GLY A 31 -20.21 -4.31 -13.20
C GLY A 31 -18.92 -4.47 -13.99
N HIS A 32 -17.90 -5.07 -13.37
CA HIS A 32 -16.98 -6.09 -13.89
C HIS A 32 -16.02 -6.41 -12.74
N ARG A 33 -15.53 -7.66 -12.61
CA ARG A 33 -14.40 -7.99 -11.73
C ARG A 33 -13.15 -7.34 -12.31
N GLY A 34 -13.00 -6.03 -12.13
CA GLY A 34 -11.80 -5.32 -12.56
C GLY A 34 -10.58 -5.79 -11.78
N LEU A 35 -9.40 -5.49 -12.31
CA LEU A 35 -8.17 -5.87 -11.63
C LEU A 35 -8.06 -5.15 -10.28
N PRO A 36 -7.58 -5.84 -9.23
CA PRO A 36 -7.33 -5.22 -7.94
C PRO A 36 -6.47 -3.97 -8.10
N GLU A 37 -6.89 -2.93 -7.39
CA GLU A 37 -6.20 -1.65 -7.31
C GLU A 37 -5.90 -1.32 -5.85
N THR A 38 -4.91 -0.45 -5.68
CA THR A 38 -4.54 0.06 -4.37
C THR A 38 -4.72 1.57 -4.36
N ARG A 39 -5.47 2.06 -3.38
CA ARG A 39 -5.67 3.49 -3.14
C ARG A 39 -4.75 3.94 -2.03
N VAL A 40 -4.06 5.04 -2.25
CA VAL A 40 -3.14 5.64 -1.28
C VAL A 40 -3.74 6.97 -0.84
N TYR A 41 -4.01 7.07 0.46
CA TYR A 41 -4.53 8.27 1.09
C TYR A 41 -3.43 8.96 1.86
N HIS A 42 -3.45 10.30 1.91
CA HIS A 42 -2.50 11.10 2.68
C HIS A 42 -3.23 12.04 3.65
N SER A 43 -2.74 12.15 4.88
CA SER A 43 -3.24 13.09 5.90
C SER A 43 -2.13 13.55 6.84
N GLU A 44 -2.20 14.79 7.30
CA GLU A 44 -1.34 15.28 8.39
C GLU A 44 -1.82 14.81 9.76
N ASP A 45 -3.09 14.41 9.89
CA ASP A 45 -3.67 13.81 11.09
C ASP A 45 -3.75 12.27 10.94
N PRO A 46 -2.94 11.50 11.68
CA PRO A 46 -2.95 10.04 11.59
C PRO A 46 -4.25 9.39 12.05
N MET A 47 -5.15 10.14 12.68
CA MET A 47 -6.48 9.67 13.07
C MET A 47 -7.55 9.92 12.00
N MET A 48 -7.23 10.62 10.90
CA MET A 48 -8.21 11.06 9.91
C MET A 48 -7.68 10.93 8.47
N PHE A 49 -7.99 9.82 7.80
CA PHE A 49 -7.60 9.54 6.41
C PHE A 49 -8.72 9.77 5.39
N GLY A 50 -9.79 10.47 5.78
CA GLY A 50 -10.86 10.84 4.85
C GLY A 50 -11.65 9.65 4.31
N ILE A 51 -12.12 8.74 5.17
CA ILE A 51 -13.08 7.72 4.75
C ILE A 51 -14.27 8.42 4.10
N ASP A 52 -14.58 8.01 2.87
CA ASP A 52 -15.61 8.58 1.98
C ASP A 52 -15.40 10.06 1.60
N GLN A 53 -14.18 10.58 1.74
CA GLN A 53 -13.76 11.94 1.35
C GLN A 53 -12.60 11.84 0.34
N ASP A 54 -12.77 10.99 -0.67
CA ASP A 54 -11.75 10.73 -1.70
C ASP A 54 -11.25 12.04 -2.35
N ASP A 55 -12.12 13.04 -2.56
CA ASP A 55 -11.76 14.32 -3.19
C ASP A 55 -10.69 15.13 -2.42
N GLU A 56 -10.55 14.90 -1.12
CA GLU A 56 -9.63 15.65 -0.26
C GLU A 56 -8.41 14.82 0.16
N TYR A 57 -8.60 13.52 0.40
CA TYR A 57 -7.56 12.67 1.01
C TYR A 57 -6.94 11.64 0.06
N LEU A 58 -7.56 11.35 -1.10
CA LEU A 58 -7.00 10.40 -2.06
C LEU A 58 -5.78 11.02 -2.76
N HIS A 59 -4.60 10.50 -2.46
CA HIS A 59 -3.37 10.96 -3.09
C HIS A 59 -3.16 10.33 -4.47
N THR A 60 -3.37 9.01 -4.59
CA THR A 60 -3.24 8.30 -5.87
C THR A 60 -3.91 6.92 -5.87
N VAL A 61 -4.08 6.36 -7.08
CA VAL A 61 -4.51 4.98 -7.31
C VAL A 61 -3.41 4.25 -8.07
N LEU A 62 -2.90 3.17 -7.48
CA LEU A 62 -1.90 2.30 -8.09
C LEU A 62 -2.59 1.08 -8.71
N PRO A 63 -2.32 0.74 -9.99
CA PRO A 63 -2.89 -0.43 -10.66
C PRO A 63 -2.13 -1.72 -10.29
N VAL A 64 -1.94 -1.94 -8.99
CA VAL A 64 -1.21 -3.08 -8.44
C VAL A 64 -2.01 -3.70 -7.30
N ALA A 65 -1.76 -4.98 -7.04
CA ALA A 65 -2.43 -5.72 -5.98
C ALA A 65 -1.56 -5.81 -4.74
N ALA A 66 -2.07 -5.35 -3.61
CA ALA A 66 -1.47 -5.51 -2.28
C ALA A 66 0.02 -5.11 -2.22
N PRO A 67 0.38 -3.86 -2.55
CA PRO A 67 1.75 -3.44 -2.54
C PRO A 67 2.28 -3.26 -1.10
N GLY A 68 3.59 -3.42 -0.95
CA GLY A 68 4.32 -3.09 0.26
C GLY A 68 5.66 -2.45 -0.08
N VAL A 69 6.05 -1.41 0.68
CA VAL A 69 7.36 -0.77 0.56
C VAL A 69 8.33 -1.38 1.56
N VAL A 70 9.52 -1.75 1.09
CA VAL A 70 10.58 -2.37 1.91
C VAL A 70 11.88 -1.63 1.67
N THR A 71 12.62 -1.35 2.75
CA THR A 71 13.99 -0.85 2.69
C THR A 71 14.96 -2.01 2.84
N PHE A 72 15.86 -2.19 1.88
CA PHE A 72 16.93 -3.18 1.92
C PHE A 72 18.25 -2.53 1.49
N GLU A 73 19.28 -2.63 2.33
CA GLU A 73 20.61 -2.03 2.10
C GLU A 73 20.57 -0.53 1.75
N GLY A 74 19.70 0.24 2.43
CA GLY A 74 19.55 1.68 2.20
C GLY A 74 18.79 2.04 0.92
N GLN A 75 18.33 1.07 0.15
CA GLN A 75 17.52 1.26 -1.05
C GLN A 75 16.06 0.85 -0.78
N GLN A 76 15.11 1.67 -1.24
CA GLN A 76 13.68 1.34 -1.15
C GLN A 76 13.19 0.60 -2.40
N TYR A 77 12.31 -0.37 -2.16
CA TYR A 77 11.65 -1.18 -3.17
C TYR A 77 10.15 -1.24 -2.89
N ILE A 78 9.36 -1.32 -3.95
CA ILE A 78 7.95 -1.67 -3.86
C ILE A 78 7.76 -3.10 -4.37
N PHE A 79 7.09 -3.91 -3.56
CA PHE A 79 6.65 -5.26 -3.92
C PHE A 79 5.16 -5.26 -4.14
N ALA A 80 4.65 -6.07 -5.05
CA ALA A 80 3.21 -6.26 -5.27
C ALA A 80 2.91 -7.65 -5.85
N LEU A 81 1.68 -8.12 -5.68
CA LEU A 81 1.20 -9.38 -6.26
C LEU A 81 0.86 -9.21 -7.75
N ASN A 82 0.73 -10.33 -8.46
CA ASN A 82 0.13 -10.34 -9.80
C ASN A 82 -1.36 -10.03 -9.70
N ALA A 83 -1.84 -9.02 -10.43
CA ALA A 83 -3.20 -8.51 -10.28
C ALA A 83 -4.28 -9.55 -10.66
N HIS A 84 -4.02 -10.46 -11.59
CA HIS A 84 -5.03 -11.42 -12.05
C HIS A 84 -5.27 -12.58 -11.08
N GLN A 85 -4.22 -13.09 -10.46
CA GLN A 85 -4.25 -14.34 -9.69
C GLN A 85 -3.94 -14.13 -8.20
N LEU A 86 -3.58 -12.90 -7.79
CA LEU A 86 -3.11 -12.56 -6.44
C LEU A 86 -1.99 -13.51 -5.97
N ASP A 87 -1.14 -13.88 -6.92
CA ASP A 87 -0.04 -14.81 -6.74
C ASP A 87 1.28 -14.16 -7.16
N GLY A 88 2.38 -14.89 -6.94
CA GLY A 88 3.72 -14.40 -7.24
C GLY A 88 4.08 -13.11 -6.50
N ILE A 89 5.29 -12.63 -6.73
CA ILE A 89 5.75 -11.34 -6.20
C ILE A 89 6.53 -10.64 -7.30
N ARG A 90 6.13 -9.42 -7.61
CA ARG A 90 6.86 -8.50 -8.49
C ARG A 90 7.52 -7.42 -7.65
N CYS A 91 8.67 -6.93 -8.09
CA CYS A 91 9.46 -5.93 -7.37
C CYS A 91 9.92 -4.84 -8.34
N ALA A 92 9.88 -3.59 -7.88
CA ALA A 92 10.52 -2.47 -8.54
C ALA A 92 11.33 -1.65 -7.52
N ARG A 93 12.51 -1.19 -7.95
CA ARG A 93 13.33 -0.25 -7.19
C ARG A 93 12.67 1.13 -7.25
N LEU A 94 12.46 1.76 -6.09
CA LEU A 94 11.94 3.12 -6.03
C LEU A 94 13.07 4.14 -6.19
N ASN A 95 12.80 5.22 -6.90
CA ASN A 95 13.68 6.37 -6.99
C ASN A 95 12.87 7.61 -6.63
N TRP A 96 13.33 8.35 -5.62
CA TRP A 96 12.68 9.57 -5.16
C TRP A 96 13.37 10.77 -5.82
N VAL A 97 12.58 11.74 -6.25
CA VAL A 97 13.04 12.97 -6.91
C VAL A 97 12.73 14.16 -6.02
#